data_AF-E2C5W8-F1
#
_entry.id   AF-E2C5W8-F1
#
_cell.length_a   1.000
_cell.length_b   1.000
_cell.length_c   1.000
_cell.angle_alpha   90.00
_cell.angle_beta   90.00
_cell.angle_gamma   90.00
#
_symmetry.space_group_name_H-M   'P 1'
#
loop_
_entity.id
_entity.type
_entity.pdbx_description
1 polymer ?
#
loop_
_entity_poly.entity_id
_entity_poly.type
_entity_poly.pdbx_seq_one_letter_code
_entity_poly.pdbx_strand_id
1 'polypeptide(L)'
;MRRVVKIHRLALLSLFRAALGIVAGFSSRFNWLAGKARCHLQFAHHSYAKFAVIIITIIALFALVAVAVAAPVQDNSQTVVVKETPLDNIGIDGYQFGYELSNGESREESAQLVNAGTENESLAVQGSFSYVDPATNVRYTVNYIADENGFQPQGAHLPA
;
A
#
# COMPACT_ATOMS: atom_id res chain seq x y z
N MET A 1 31.85 -101.99 8.99
CA MET A 1 30.43 -101.63 9.19
C MET A 1 30.21 -100.13 9.49
N ARG A 2 30.63 -99.20 8.61
CA ARG A 2 30.43 -97.74 8.83
C ARG A 2 29.94 -96.96 7.59
N ARG A 3 29.37 -97.65 6.59
CA ARG A 3 28.81 -96.99 5.39
C ARG A 3 27.29 -96.93 5.34
N VAL A 4 26.58 -97.72 6.15
CA VAL A 4 25.10 -97.81 6.11
C VAL A 4 24.41 -96.67 6.90
N VAL A 5 25.06 -96.12 7.94
CA VAL A 5 24.47 -95.04 8.77
C VAL A 5 24.39 -93.69 8.03
N LYS A 6 25.22 -93.48 7.00
CA LYS A 6 25.28 -92.20 6.27
C LYS A 6 24.11 -91.97 5.31
N ILE A 7 23.47 -93.06 4.86
CA ILE A 7 22.35 -92.99 3.89
C ILE A 7 21.05 -92.58 4.60
N HIS A 8 20.83 -93.01 5.85
CA HIS A 8 19.63 -92.62 6.60
C HIS A 8 19.62 -91.12 6.97
N ARG A 9 20.78 -90.50 7.18
CA ARG A 9 20.88 -89.05 7.46
C ARG A 9 20.59 -88.17 6.24
N LEU A 10 20.73 -88.69 5.02
CA LEU A 10 20.48 -87.94 3.80
C LEU A 10 18.98 -87.90 3.43
N ALA A 11 18.24 -88.97 3.75
CA ALA A 11 16.79 -89.02 3.51
C ALA A 11 15.98 -88.11 4.46
N LEU A 12 16.45 -87.92 5.71
CA LEU A 12 15.77 -87.05 6.67
C LEU A 12 15.95 -85.54 6.35
N LEU A 13 17.03 -85.15 5.67
CA LEU A 13 17.28 -83.75 5.29
C LEU A 13 16.48 -83.30 4.05
N SER A 14 16.04 -84.20 3.18
CA SER A 14 15.24 -83.82 2.00
C SER A 14 13.79 -83.50 2.37
N LEU A 15 13.20 -84.24 3.32
CA LEU A 15 11.84 -83.99 3.80
C LEU A 15 11.74 -82.69 4.63
N PHE A 16 12.80 -82.31 5.35
CA PHE A 16 12.81 -81.03 6.09
C PHE A 16 12.90 -79.80 5.16
N ARG A 17 13.51 -79.94 3.97
CA ARG A 17 13.56 -78.87 2.96
C ARG A 17 12.21 -78.65 2.26
N ALA A 18 11.35 -79.67 2.17
CA ALA A 18 10.03 -79.53 1.56
C ALA A 18 9.05 -78.75 2.45
N ALA A 19 9.14 -78.89 3.77
CA ALA A 19 8.27 -78.19 4.72
C ALA A 19 8.55 -76.68 4.82
N LEU A 20 9.81 -76.25 4.68
CA LEU A 20 10.17 -74.82 4.69
C LEU A 20 9.72 -74.04 3.43
N GLY A 21 9.51 -74.73 2.31
CA GLY A 21 9.07 -74.09 1.06
C GLY A 21 7.61 -73.62 1.09
N ILE A 22 6.75 -74.29 1.87
CA ILE A 22 5.31 -74.01 1.91
C ILE A 22 5.00 -72.79 2.80
N VAL A 23 5.79 -72.56 3.86
CA VAL A 23 5.64 -71.39 4.75
C VAL A 23 6.10 -70.09 4.08
N ALA A 24 7.08 -70.17 3.18
CA ALA A 24 7.59 -69.00 2.44
C ALA A 24 6.58 -68.44 1.41
N GLY A 25 5.69 -69.28 0.87
CA GLY A 25 4.69 -68.85 -0.13
C GLY A 25 3.54 -68.02 0.44
N PHE A 26 3.20 -68.19 1.72
CA PHE A 26 2.07 -67.50 2.37
C PHE A 26 2.42 -66.08 2.84
N SER A 27 3.69 -65.83 3.18
CA SER A 27 4.21 -64.48 3.50
C SER A 27 4.17 -63.53 2.30
N SER A 28 4.49 -64.02 1.11
CA SER A 28 4.60 -63.21 -0.12
C SER A 28 3.26 -62.70 -0.67
N ARG A 29 2.14 -63.39 -0.43
CA ARG A 29 0.81 -62.91 -0.87
C ARG A 29 0.19 -61.89 0.10
N PHE A 30 0.55 -61.91 1.38
CA PHE A 30 0.04 -60.94 2.36
C PHE A 30 0.74 -59.58 2.24
N ASN A 31 2.04 -59.56 1.92
CA ASN A 31 2.78 -58.31 1.68
C ASN A 31 2.40 -57.60 0.36
N TRP A 32 1.84 -58.31 -0.62
CA TRP A 32 1.40 -57.71 -1.89
C TRP A 32 0.14 -56.83 -1.72
N LEU A 33 -0.79 -57.23 -0.86
CA LEU A 33 -2.00 -56.45 -0.58
C LEU A 33 -1.72 -55.24 0.34
N ALA A 34 -0.77 -55.34 1.26
CA ALA A 34 -0.40 -54.24 2.17
C ALA A 34 0.55 -53.18 1.56
N GLY A 35 1.17 -53.47 0.40
CA GLY A 35 2.02 -52.53 -0.34
C GLY A 35 1.25 -51.66 -1.34
N LYS A 36 0.17 -52.19 -1.95
CA LYS A 36 -0.58 -51.49 -3.02
C LYS A 36 -1.48 -50.36 -2.51
N ALA A 37 -1.94 -50.43 -1.25
CA ALA A 37 -2.72 -49.36 -0.63
C ALA A 37 -1.87 -48.18 -0.11
N ARG A 38 -0.57 -48.39 0.15
CA ARG A 38 0.35 -47.32 0.58
C ARG A 38 0.97 -46.54 -0.57
N CYS A 39 1.02 -47.12 -1.77
CA CYS A 39 1.65 -46.46 -2.92
C CYS A 39 0.73 -45.42 -3.59
N HIS A 40 -0.59 -45.49 -3.49
CA HIS A 40 -1.48 -44.50 -4.13
C HIS A 40 -1.73 -43.23 -3.31
N LEU A 41 -1.51 -43.24 -1.99
CA LEU A 41 -1.78 -42.07 -1.13
C LEU A 41 -0.54 -41.17 -0.91
N GLN A 42 0.68 -41.70 -1.09
CA GLN A 42 1.93 -40.95 -0.90
C GLN A 42 2.26 -40.03 -2.09
N PHE A 43 1.90 -40.41 -3.33
CA PHE A 43 2.16 -39.59 -4.53
C PHE A 43 1.24 -38.36 -4.62
N ALA A 44 0.03 -38.45 -4.06
CA ALA A 44 -0.88 -37.33 -3.96
C ALA A 44 -0.27 -36.22 -3.08
N HIS A 45 0.16 -36.56 -1.85
CA HIS A 45 0.70 -35.58 -0.89
C HIS A 45 1.94 -34.82 -1.38
N HIS A 46 2.84 -35.50 -2.12
CA HIS A 46 4.07 -34.85 -2.62
C HIS A 46 3.81 -33.93 -3.83
N SER A 47 2.75 -34.19 -4.59
CA SER A 47 2.29 -33.32 -5.68
C SER A 47 1.61 -32.07 -5.11
N TYR A 48 0.65 -32.23 -4.19
CA TYR A 48 -0.06 -31.10 -3.56
C TYR A 48 0.87 -30.21 -2.72
N ALA A 49 1.90 -30.76 -2.06
CA ALA A 49 2.86 -29.95 -1.32
C ALA A 49 3.70 -29.04 -2.23
N LYS A 50 4.10 -29.51 -3.42
CA LYS A 50 4.85 -28.69 -4.39
C LYS A 50 3.97 -27.62 -5.03
N PHE A 51 2.75 -27.96 -5.41
CA PHE A 51 1.77 -26.98 -5.90
C PHE A 51 1.42 -25.94 -4.83
N ALA A 52 1.28 -26.34 -3.56
CA ALA A 52 1.04 -25.42 -2.45
C ALA A 52 2.20 -24.44 -2.23
N VAL A 53 3.46 -24.90 -2.29
CA VAL A 53 4.64 -24.03 -2.15
C VAL A 53 4.75 -23.04 -3.31
N ILE A 54 4.45 -23.47 -4.54
CA ILE A 54 4.43 -22.58 -5.72
C ILE A 54 3.31 -21.53 -5.59
N ILE A 55 2.13 -21.90 -5.11
CA ILE A 55 1.03 -20.95 -4.90
C ILE A 55 1.37 -19.94 -3.79
N ILE A 56 1.97 -20.38 -2.67
CA ILE A 56 2.38 -19.50 -1.57
C ILE A 56 3.46 -18.50 -2.02
N THR A 57 4.42 -18.95 -2.83
CA THR A 57 5.47 -18.06 -3.37
C THR A 57 4.92 -17.03 -4.36
N ILE A 58 3.96 -17.41 -5.19
CA ILE A 58 3.26 -16.47 -6.08
C ILE A 58 2.48 -15.42 -5.26
N ILE A 59 1.72 -15.85 -4.24
CA ILE A 59 0.98 -14.92 -3.36
C ILE A 59 1.95 -13.97 -2.64
N ALA A 60 3.07 -14.48 -2.13
CA ALA A 60 4.08 -13.66 -1.46
C ALA A 60 4.71 -12.63 -2.43
N LEU A 61 4.95 -13.01 -3.68
CA LEU A 61 5.48 -12.11 -4.71
C LEU A 61 4.48 -11.02 -5.09
N PHE A 62 3.21 -11.36 -5.28
CA PHE A 62 2.15 -10.38 -5.54
C PHE A 62 1.92 -9.43 -4.36
N ALA A 63 1.99 -9.94 -3.13
CA ALA A 63 1.92 -9.10 -1.93
C ALA A 63 3.07 -8.09 -1.86
N LEU A 64 4.28 -8.49 -2.26
CA LEU A 64 5.44 -7.60 -2.29
C LEU A 64 5.28 -6.50 -3.35
N VAL A 65 4.77 -6.84 -4.55
CA VAL A 65 4.46 -5.84 -5.59
C VAL A 65 3.37 -4.86 -5.13
N ALA A 66 2.33 -5.33 -4.44
CA ALA A 66 1.29 -4.47 -3.91
C ALA A 66 1.82 -3.44 -2.90
N VAL A 67 2.76 -3.83 -2.02
CA VAL A 67 3.42 -2.91 -1.08
C VAL A 67 4.28 -1.88 -1.82
N ALA A 68 4.98 -2.27 -2.89
CA ALA A 68 5.79 -1.34 -3.68
C ALA A 68 4.94 -0.29 -4.43
N VAL A 69 3.74 -0.66 -4.89
CA VAL A 69 2.81 0.25 -5.57
C VAL A 69 2.04 1.13 -4.59
N ALA A 70 1.93 0.73 -3.31
CA ALA A 70 1.31 1.54 -2.26
C ALA A 70 2.18 2.70 -1.76
N ALA A 71 3.29 3.03 -2.45
CA ALA A 71 4.05 4.22 -2.15
C ALA A 71 3.14 5.46 -2.31
N PRO A 72 3.07 6.35 -1.30
CA PRO A 72 2.28 7.56 -1.41
C PRO A 72 2.82 8.39 -2.58
N VAL A 73 1.93 8.85 -3.45
CA VAL A 73 2.29 9.82 -4.50
C VAL A 73 2.76 11.08 -3.78
N GLN A 74 4.07 11.35 -3.84
CA GLN A 74 4.63 12.63 -3.39
C GLN A 74 4.23 13.68 -4.41
N ASP A 75 3.14 14.38 -4.10
CA ASP A 75 2.78 15.60 -4.78
C ASP A 75 3.83 16.66 -4.44
N ASN A 76 4.77 16.92 -5.35
CA ASN A 76 5.82 17.91 -5.15
C ASN A 76 5.30 19.35 -5.29
N SER A 77 3.98 19.54 -5.40
CA SER A 77 3.32 20.85 -5.41
C SER A 77 2.89 21.33 -4.01
N GLN A 78 3.49 20.79 -2.94
CA GLN A 78 3.25 21.29 -1.57
C GLN A 78 3.78 22.72 -1.43
N THR A 79 2.91 23.69 -1.66
CA THR A 79 3.15 25.09 -1.34
C THR A 79 3.12 25.25 0.17
N VAL A 80 4.25 25.63 0.76
CA VAL A 80 4.39 25.82 2.20
C VAL A 80 4.16 27.30 2.52
N VAL A 81 3.46 27.59 3.61
CA VAL A 81 3.32 28.96 4.11
C VAL A 81 4.69 29.42 4.63
N VAL A 82 5.27 30.42 3.97
CA VAL A 82 6.57 31.03 4.32
C VAL A 82 6.39 32.08 5.41
N LYS A 83 5.32 32.86 5.32
CA LYS A 83 4.98 33.90 6.27
C LYS A 83 3.49 33.92 6.50
N GLU A 84 3.10 34.09 7.75
CA GLU A 84 1.72 34.23 8.16
C GLU A 84 1.60 35.47 9.05
N THR A 85 0.65 36.33 8.71
CA THR A 85 0.17 37.40 9.58
C THR A 85 -1.09 36.86 10.23
N PRO A 86 -1.08 36.59 11.55
CA PRO A 86 -2.23 36.04 12.24
C PRO A 86 -3.42 36.97 12.10
N LEU A 87 -4.62 36.40 12.09
CA LEU A 87 -5.86 37.16 12.06
C LEU A 87 -5.91 38.08 13.30
N ASP A 88 -5.82 39.38 13.05
CA ASP A 88 -6.06 40.41 14.05
C ASP A 88 -7.51 40.88 13.91
N ASN A 89 -8.37 40.49 14.85
CA ASN A 89 -9.76 40.90 14.89
C ASN A 89 -10.14 41.27 16.32
N ILE A 90 -10.28 42.57 16.56
CA ILE A 90 -10.72 43.15 17.83
C ILE A 90 -12.25 43.10 18.03
N GLY A 91 -13.00 42.57 17.05
CA GLY A 91 -14.45 42.30 17.14
C GLY A 91 -15.35 43.52 16.95
N ILE A 92 -14.79 44.70 16.70
CA ILE A 92 -15.51 46.00 16.65
C ILE A 92 -15.19 46.78 15.37
N ASP A 93 -13.90 46.95 15.01
CA ASP A 93 -13.50 47.90 13.95
C ASP A 93 -13.02 47.24 12.64
N GLY A 94 -13.02 45.91 12.57
CA GLY A 94 -12.60 45.16 11.37
C GLY A 94 -11.61 44.04 11.66
N TYR A 95 -10.94 43.56 10.62
CA TYR A 95 -9.94 42.48 10.72
C TYR A 95 -8.74 42.74 9.83
N GLN A 96 -7.60 42.13 10.14
CA GLN A 96 -6.45 42.07 9.24
C GLN A 96 -5.87 40.66 9.23
N PHE A 97 -5.54 40.16 8.05
CA PHE A 97 -4.79 38.92 7.90
C PHE A 97 -3.91 38.96 6.65
N GLY A 98 -2.92 38.07 6.60
CA GLY A 98 -2.11 37.90 5.41
C GLY A 98 -1.28 36.64 5.45
N TYR A 99 -0.87 36.17 4.28
CA TYR A 99 0.01 35.02 4.15
C TYR A 99 0.87 35.13 2.89
N GLU A 100 2.01 34.45 2.93
CA GLU A 100 2.94 34.28 1.83
C GLU A 100 3.27 32.81 1.67
N LEU A 101 3.19 32.31 0.45
CA LEU A 101 3.42 30.93 0.07
C LEU A 101 4.79 30.78 -0.61
N SER A 102 5.36 29.59 -0.52
CA SER A 102 6.70 29.28 -1.06
C SER A 102 6.79 29.33 -2.58
N ASN A 103 5.65 29.30 -3.28
CA ASN A 103 5.55 29.50 -4.72
C ASN A 103 5.65 30.99 -5.13
N GLY A 104 5.78 31.91 -4.17
CA GLY A 104 5.84 33.34 -4.40
C GLY A 104 4.48 34.03 -4.43
N GLU A 105 3.38 33.29 -4.23
CA GLU A 105 2.06 33.89 -4.04
C GLU A 105 1.95 34.53 -2.66
N SER A 106 1.29 35.68 -2.60
CA SER A 106 1.00 36.33 -1.32
C SER A 106 -0.38 36.97 -1.35
N ARG A 107 -1.01 37.06 -0.19
CA ARG A 107 -2.27 37.76 -0.01
C ARG A 107 -2.25 38.51 1.31
N GLU A 108 -2.72 39.74 1.29
CA GLU A 108 -2.96 40.55 2.48
C GLU A 108 -4.30 41.26 2.34
N GLU A 109 -5.09 41.26 3.41
CA GLU A 109 -6.41 41.87 3.44
C GLU A 109 -6.66 42.50 4.81
N SER A 110 -7.22 43.70 4.80
CA SER A 110 -7.69 44.40 5.98
C SER A 110 -9.10 44.96 5.73
N ALA A 111 -10.01 44.68 6.65
CA ALA A 111 -11.32 45.29 6.72
C ALA A 111 -11.33 46.40 7.76
N GLN A 112 -12.01 47.50 7.47
CA GLN A 112 -12.21 48.63 8.37
C GLN A 112 -13.68 49.06 8.34
N LEU A 113 -14.25 49.31 9.52
CA LEU A 113 -15.59 49.87 9.63
C LEU A 113 -15.55 51.37 9.35
N VAL A 114 -16.29 51.81 8.33
CA VAL A 114 -16.40 53.21 7.91
C VAL A 114 -17.74 53.76 8.39
N ASN A 115 -17.73 55.01 8.89
CA ASN A 115 -18.91 55.71 9.42
C ASN A 115 -19.63 54.99 10.59
N ALA A 116 -18.87 54.32 11.46
CA ALA A 116 -19.39 53.63 12.64
C ALA A 116 -20.34 54.51 13.48
N GLY A 117 -21.55 54.01 13.76
CA GLY A 117 -22.54 54.74 14.57
C GLY A 117 -23.35 55.80 13.81
N THR A 118 -23.38 55.75 12.48
CA THR A 118 -24.24 56.59 11.63
C THR A 118 -25.16 55.73 10.74
N GLU A 119 -26.13 56.34 10.04
CA GLU A 119 -27.02 55.59 9.12
C GLU A 119 -26.30 54.99 7.90
N ASN A 120 -25.08 55.45 7.59
CA ASN A 120 -24.26 54.97 6.47
C ASN A 120 -23.07 54.12 6.95
N GLU A 121 -23.26 53.36 8.03
CA GLU A 121 -22.25 52.43 8.53
C GLU A 121 -22.00 51.32 7.51
N SER A 122 -20.75 51.19 7.05
CA SER A 122 -20.37 50.22 6.04
C SER A 122 -18.98 49.66 6.28
N LEU A 123 -18.76 48.41 5.88
CA LEU A 123 -17.48 47.73 6.01
C LEU A 123 -16.70 47.91 4.70
N ALA A 124 -15.58 48.63 4.75
CA ALA A 124 -14.65 48.74 3.64
C ALA A 124 -13.54 47.70 3.78
N VAL A 125 -13.38 46.84 2.77
CA VAL A 125 -12.31 45.84 2.71
C VAL A 125 -11.30 46.27 1.68
N GLN A 126 -10.05 46.37 2.07
CA GLN A 126 -8.93 46.66 1.17
C GLN A 126 -7.89 45.56 1.27
N GLY A 127 -7.30 45.19 0.16
CA GLY A 127 -6.31 44.13 0.14
C GLY A 127 -5.44 44.16 -1.10
N SER A 128 -4.45 43.28 -1.09
CA SER A 128 -3.66 42.98 -2.26
C SER A 128 -3.38 41.48 -2.34
N PHE A 129 -3.39 40.95 -3.54
CA PHE A 129 -2.90 39.62 -3.81
C PHE A 129 -1.85 39.67 -4.90
N SER A 130 -0.81 38.87 -4.75
CA SER A 130 0.23 38.70 -5.75
C SER A 130 0.40 37.24 -6.12
N TYR A 131 0.62 37.00 -7.41
CA TYR A 131 0.85 35.68 -7.94
C TYR A 131 1.94 35.72 -9.00
N VAL A 132 2.64 34.59 -9.17
CA VAL A 132 3.68 34.45 -10.19
C VAL A 132 3.10 33.65 -11.34
N ASP A 133 3.10 34.23 -12.54
CA ASP A 133 2.65 33.53 -13.73
C ASP A 133 3.64 32.41 -14.10
N PRO A 134 3.19 31.14 -14.17
CA PRO A 134 4.07 30.01 -14.48
C PRO A 134 4.64 30.07 -15.91
N ALA A 135 4.00 30.79 -16.84
CA ALA A 135 4.45 30.88 -18.23
C ALA A 135 5.50 31.96 -18.45
N THR A 136 5.32 33.14 -17.83
CA THR A 136 6.20 34.31 -18.02
C THR A 136 7.18 34.54 -16.88
N ASN A 137 6.99 33.87 -15.73
CA ASN A 137 7.72 34.08 -14.48
C ASN A 137 7.62 35.53 -13.94
N VAL A 138 6.62 36.29 -14.39
CA VAL A 138 6.37 37.65 -13.92
C VAL A 138 5.45 37.61 -12.70
N ARG A 139 5.78 38.39 -11.67
CA ARG A 139 4.90 38.61 -10.52
C ARG A 139 3.87 39.68 -10.87
N TYR A 140 2.60 39.32 -10.79
CA TYR A 140 1.48 40.26 -10.89
C TYR A 140 0.95 40.56 -9.51
N THR A 141 0.68 41.84 -9.25
CA THR A 141 0.04 42.32 -8.03
C THR A 141 -1.26 43.00 -8.38
N VAL A 142 -2.31 42.68 -7.63
CA VAL A 142 -3.63 43.26 -7.77
C VAL A 142 -4.02 43.84 -6.42
N ASN A 143 -4.33 45.13 -6.42
CA ASN A 143 -4.86 45.84 -5.28
C ASN A 143 -6.38 45.95 -5.47
N TYR A 144 -7.14 45.81 -4.39
CA TYR A 144 -8.59 45.94 -4.49
C TYR A 144 -9.15 46.69 -3.28
N ILE A 145 -10.24 47.39 -3.55
CA ILE A 145 -11.06 48.06 -2.54
C ILE A 145 -12.50 47.58 -2.76
N ALA A 146 -13.12 47.07 -1.70
CA ALA A 146 -14.52 46.69 -1.67
C ALA A 146 -15.22 47.59 -0.64
N ASP A 147 -16.01 48.54 -1.13
CA ASP A 147 -16.77 49.49 -0.33
C ASP A 147 -18.25 49.51 -0.78
N GLU A 148 -19.01 50.53 -0.37
CA GLU A 148 -20.41 50.72 -0.77
C GLU A 148 -20.61 50.80 -2.30
N ASN A 149 -19.58 51.20 -3.05
CA ASN A 149 -19.60 51.29 -4.50
C ASN A 149 -19.25 49.94 -5.18
N GLY A 150 -19.00 48.89 -4.40
CA GLY A 150 -18.69 47.54 -4.87
C GLY A 150 -17.19 47.25 -4.91
N PHE A 151 -16.83 46.18 -5.64
CA PHE A 151 -15.45 45.70 -5.75
C PHE A 151 -14.71 46.41 -6.88
N GLN A 152 -13.63 47.10 -6.55
CA GLN A 152 -12.83 47.92 -7.45
C GLN A 152 -11.38 47.40 -7.49
N PRO A 153 -11.02 46.52 -8.45
CA PRO A 153 -9.67 46.02 -8.60
C PRO A 153 -8.80 46.99 -9.41
N GLN A 154 -7.54 47.10 -9.03
CA GLN A 154 -6.53 47.96 -9.60
C GLN A 154 -5.25 47.13 -9.80
N GLY A 155 -4.72 47.10 -11.01
CA GLY A 155 -3.51 46.35 -11.31
C GLY A 155 -2.97 46.70 -12.69
N ALA A 156 -1.65 46.65 -12.86
CA ALA A 156 -1.00 47.03 -14.12
C ALA A 156 -1.38 46.15 -15.33
N HIS A 157 -1.98 44.99 -15.08
CA HIS A 157 -2.41 44.00 -16.07
C HIS A 157 -3.93 44.00 -16.28
N LEU A 158 -4.69 44.81 -15.54
CA LEU A 158 -6.13 44.91 -15.70
C LEU A 158 -6.48 46.00 -16.72
N PRO A 159 -7.47 45.78 -17.61
CA PRO A 159 -7.99 46.83 -18.46
C PRO A 159 -8.69 47.90 -17.61
N ALA A 160 -8.44 49.16 -17.94
CA ALA A 160 -9.09 50.33 -17.32
C ALA A 160 -10.52 50.54 -17.82
#